data_AF-Q8EUE3-F1
#
_entry.id   AF-Q8EUE3-F1
#
_cell.length_a   1.000
_cell.length_b   1.000
_cell.length_c   1.000
_cell.angle_alpha   90.00
_cell.angle_beta   90.00
_cell.angle_gamma   90.00
#
_symmetry.space_group_name_H-M   'P 1'
#
loop_
_entity.id
_entity.type
_entity.pdbx_description
1 polymer ?
#
loop_
_entity_poly.entity_id
_entity_poly.type
_entity_poly.pdbx_seq_one_letter_code
_entity_poly.pdbx_strand_id
1 'polypeptide(L)'
;MKSKNNDMLKLIVDLAKKVTNVEFDNLQLDEDKNTGSVFVRFELEQNMSEKITLALVYKELKEMRTDISELKTDVSHLKTDMVEVKADIAELKTDVAAIKACPTIQKELLLTK
;
A
#
# COMPACT_ATOMS: atom_id res chain seq x y z
N MET A 1 -44.57 -15.43 -8.39
CA MET A 1 -43.37 -14.99 -9.15
C MET A 1 -42.74 -13.72 -8.59
N LYS A 2 -43.51 -12.72 -8.14
CA LYS A 2 -42.96 -11.50 -7.51
C LYS A 2 -42.03 -11.73 -6.29
N SER A 3 -42.35 -12.65 -5.36
CA SER A 3 -41.50 -12.83 -4.17
C SER A 3 -40.13 -13.42 -4.50
N LYS A 4 -40.06 -14.45 -5.38
CA LYS A 4 -38.79 -15.07 -5.80
C LYS A 4 -37.79 -14.07 -6.40
N ASN A 5 -38.27 -13.07 -7.13
CA ASN A 5 -37.40 -12.03 -7.69
C ASN A 5 -36.86 -11.10 -6.60
N ASN A 6 -37.68 -10.74 -5.62
CA ASN A 6 -37.24 -9.93 -4.48
C ASN A 6 -36.25 -10.68 -3.59
N ASP A 7 -36.42 -11.99 -3.43
CA ASP A 7 -35.51 -12.83 -2.67
C ASP A 7 -34.14 -12.95 -3.35
N MET A 8 -34.12 -13.07 -4.68
CA MET A 8 -32.88 -13.09 -5.47
C MET A 8 -32.13 -11.75 -5.40
N LEU A 9 -32.85 -10.63 -5.43
CA LEU A 9 -32.24 -9.29 -5.33
C LEU A 9 -31.62 -9.04 -3.95
N LYS A 10 -32.28 -9.49 -2.88
CA LYS A 10 -31.72 -9.44 -1.51
C LYS A 10 -30.43 -10.26 -1.41
N LEU A 11 -30.42 -11.46 -1.98
CA LEU A 11 -29.24 -12.33 -1.97
C LEU A 11 -28.02 -11.67 -2.66
N ILE A 12 -28.23 -11.01 -3.79
CA ILE A 12 -27.17 -10.29 -4.51
C ILE A 12 -26.62 -9.13 -3.68
N VAL A 13 -27.50 -8.36 -3.03
CA VAL A 13 -27.10 -7.26 -2.14
C VAL A 13 -26.30 -7.76 -0.94
N ASP A 14 -26.72 -8.86 -0.32
CA ASP A 14 -26.03 -9.44 0.83
C ASP A 14 -24.66 -10.04 0.45
N LEU A 15 -24.56 -10.65 -0.74
CA LEU A 15 -23.30 -11.10 -1.31
C LEU A 15 -22.34 -9.93 -1.55
N ALA A 16 -22.83 -8.81 -2.10
CA ALA A 16 -22.01 -7.62 -2.33
C ALA A 16 -21.48 -7.04 -1.01
N LYS A 17 -22.33 -6.90 0.01
CA LYS A 17 -21.92 -6.49 1.37
C LYS A 17 -20.82 -7.39 1.94
N LYS A 18 -20.96 -8.70 1.76
CA LYS A 18 -19.99 -9.70 2.25
C LYS A 18 -18.65 -9.65 1.51
N VAL A 19 -18.66 -9.40 0.20
CA VAL A 19 -17.43 -9.34 -0.62
C VAL A 19 -16.68 -8.02 -0.40
N THR A 20 -17.39 -6.91 -0.24
CA THR A 20 -16.77 -5.57 -0.11
C THR A 20 -16.53 -5.13 1.32
N ASN A 21 -17.21 -5.76 2.30
CA ASN A 21 -17.21 -5.35 3.71
C ASN A 21 -17.71 -3.90 3.92
N VAL A 22 -18.58 -3.43 3.01
CA VAL A 22 -19.18 -2.08 3.03
C VAL A 22 -20.68 -2.21 3.28
N GLU A 23 -21.19 -1.55 4.32
CA GLU A 23 -22.63 -1.40 4.56
C GLU A 23 -23.20 -0.30 3.65
N PHE A 24 -24.15 -0.66 2.77
CA PHE A 24 -24.89 0.28 1.93
C PHE A 24 -26.20 0.64 2.63
N ASP A 25 -26.24 1.78 3.30
CA ASP A 25 -27.48 2.31 3.87
C ASP A 25 -28.37 2.91 2.77
N ASN A 26 -29.65 2.54 2.76
CA ASN A 26 -30.74 3.00 1.89
C ASN A 26 -30.73 2.58 0.40
N LEU A 27 -31.16 1.34 0.12
CA LEU A 27 -31.85 0.98 -1.11
C LEU A 27 -33.37 1.03 -0.89
N GLN A 28 -34.07 2.04 -1.41
CA GLN A 28 -35.54 2.05 -1.46
C GLN A 28 -36.05 1.57 -2.82
N LEU A 29 -37.08 0.71 -2.79
CA LEU A 29 -37.79 0.17 -3.94
C LEU A 29 -39.18 0.84 -4.00
N ASP A 30 -39.40 1.77 -4.93
CA ASP A 30 -40.73 2.34 -5.16
C ASP A 30 -41.46 1.61 -6.29
N GLU A 31 -42.57 0.92 -5.97
CA GLU A 31 -43.48 0.31 -6.95
C GLU A 31 -44.58 1.32 -7.32
N ASP A 32 -44.45 2.07 -8.43
CA ASP A 32 -45.59 2.81 -9.02
C ASP A 32 -46.33 1.96 -10.06
N LYS A 33 -47.66 1.93 -9.97
CA LYS A 33 -48.56 0.93 -10.56
C LYS A 33 -49.05 1.27 -11.97
N ASN A 34 -48.67 2.40 -12.57
CA ASN A 34 -49.37 2.91 -13.75
C ASN A 34 -48.63 2.87 -15.10
N THR A 35 -47.41 2.33 -15.17
CA THR A 35 -46.76 2.08 -16.45
C THR A 35 -45.89 0.83 -16.29
N GLY A 36 -46.31 -0.28 -16.90
CA GLY A 36 -45.67 -1.61 -16.81
C GLY A 36 -44.28 -1.70 -17.44
N SER A 37 -43.36 -0.82 -17.05
CA SER A 37 -41.95 -0.82 -17.38
C SER A 37 -41.17 -0.50 -16.12
N VAL A 38 -40.58 -1.53 -15.52
CA VAL A 38 -39.53 -1.37 -14.52
C VAL A 38 -38.33 -0.77 -15.23
N PHE A 39 -38.12 0.54 -15.11
CA PHE A 39 -36.86 1.18 -15.50
C PHE A 39 -35.77 0.75 -14.50
N VAL A 40 -35.21 -0.43 -14.70
CA VAL A 40 -33.84 -0.72 -14.30
C VAL A 40 -33.01 -0.49 -15.56
N ARG A 41 -32.57 0.75 -15.80
CA ARG A 41 -31.59 0.97 -16.87
C ARG A 41 -30.74 2.22 -16.66
N PHE A 42 -29.44 1.95 -16.64
CA PHE A 42 -28.29 2.84 -16.77
C PHE A 42 -27.68 3.44 -15.50
N GLU A 43 -28.46 3.99 -14.57
CA GLU A 43 -27.85 4.59 -13.36
C GLU A 43 -27.36 3.56 -12.33
N LEU A 44 -28.07 2.44 -12.12
CA LEU A 44 -27.67 1.43 -11.13
C LEU A 44 -26.42 0.61 -11.54
N GLU A 45 -26.24 0.30 -12.83
CA GLU A 45 -25.05 -0.43 -13.32
C GLU A 45 -23.82 0.48 -13.37
N GLN A 46 -23.95 1.73 -13.84
CA GLN A 46 -22.83 2.68 -13.86
C GLN A 46 -22.45 3.16 -12.45
N ASN A 47 -23.42 3.49 -11.59
CA ASN A 47 -23.15 3.97 -10.22
C ASN A 47 -22.57 2.87 -9.31
N MET A 48 -23.00 1.60 -9.45
CA MET A 48 -22.36 0.51 -8.71
C MET A 48 -20.96 0.21 -9.23
N SER A 49 -20.73 0.24 -10.54
CA SER A 49 -19.38 0.03 -11.11
C SER A 49 -18.40 1.12 -10.64
N GLU A 50 -18.81 2.39 -10.67
CA GLU A 50 -18.00 3.52 -10.17
C GLU A 50 -17.72 3.41 -8.66
N LYS A 51 -18.73 3.09 -7.84
CA LYS A 51 -18.55 2.92 -6.38
C LYS A 51 -17.67 1.72 -6.03
N ILE A 52 -17.82 0.60 -6.75
CA ILE A 52 -16.96 -0.58 -6.58
C ILE A 52 -15.51 -0.22 -6.96
N THR A 53 -15.31 0.48 -8.08
CA THR A 53 -13.99 0.94 -8.51
C THR A 53 -13.36 1.88 -7.48
N LEU A 54 -14.11 2.86 -6.97
CA LEU A 54 -13.63 3.76 -5.91
C LEU A 54 -13.29 3.02 -4.61
N ALA A 55 -14.07 2.01 -4.22
CA ALA A 55 -13.79 1.21 -3.03
C ALA A 55 -12.50 0.38 -3.19
N LEU A 56 -12.28 -0.22 -4.36
CA LEU A 56 -11.03 -0.93 -4.67
C LEU A 56 -9.83 0.02 -4.68
N VAL A 57 -9.96 1.17 -5.34
CA VAL A 57 -8.91 2.22 -5.33
C VAL A 57 -8.63 2.70 -3.91
N TYR A 58 -9.66 2.88 -3.07
CA TYR A 58 -9.46 3.29 -1.67
C TYR A 58 -8.70 2.22 -0.87
N LYS A 59 -8.99 0.94 -1.11
CA LYS A 59 -8.27 -0.18 -0.50
C LYS A 59 -6.81 -0.19 -0.93
N GLU A 60 -6.53 -0.13 -2.23
CA GLU A 60 -5.16 -0.07 -2.77
C GLU A 60 -4.41 1.16 -2.24
N LEU A 61 -5.05 2.33 -2.19
CA LEU A 61 -4.45 3.53 -1.61
C LEU A 61 -4.15 3.38 -0.12
N LYS A 62 -4.93 2.60 0.63
CA LYS A 62 -4.68 2.33 2.05
C LYS A 62 -3.50 1.38 2.23
N GLU A 63 -3.40 0.36 1.38
CA GLU A 63 -2.24 -0.55 1.32
C GLU A 63 -0.98 0.23 0.93
N MET A 64 -1.01 1.01 -0.15
CA MET A 64 0.09 1.89 -0.56
C MET A 64 0.52 2.87 0.52
N ARG A 65 -0.41 3.43 1.31
CA ARG A 65 -0.05 4.32 2.44
C ARG A 65 0.73 3.57 3.52
N THR A 66 0.42 2.30 3.74
CA THR A 66 1.12 1.44 4.69
C THR A 66 2.52 1.17 4.18
N ASP A 67 2.66 0.70 2.94
CA ASP A 67 3.95 0.45 2.30
C ASP A 67 4.85 1.69 2.27
N ILE A 68 4.30 2.86 1.94
CA ILE A 68 5.04 4.13 1.96
C ILE A 68 5.52 4.48 3.37
N SER A 69 4.76 4.14 4.40
CA SER A 69 5.14 4.39 5.80
C SER A 69 6.28 3.46 6.24
N GLU A 70 6.22 2.19 5.84
CA GLU A 70 7.30 1.22 6.06
C GLU A 70 8.59 1.64 5.33
N LEU A 71 8.49 2.02 4.05
CA LEU A 71 9.63 2.53 3.29
C LEU A 71 10.26 3.78 3.91
N LYS A 72 9.45 4.67 4.51
CA LYS A 72 9.99 5.85 5.23
C LYS A 72 10.82 5.44 6.44
N THR A 73 10.36 4.44 7.18
CA THR A 73 11.11 3.87 8.31
C THR A 73 12.41 3.25 7.85
N ASP A 74 12.37 2.39 6.83
CA ASP A 74 13.56 1.73 6.28
C ASP A 74 14.60 2.73 5.76
N VAL A 75 14.15 3.76 5.03
CA VAL A 75 15.03 4.85 4.57
C VAL A 75 15.63 5.64 5.74
N SER A 76 14.90 5.79 6.85
CA SER A 76 15.44 6.45 8.05
C SER A 76 16.52 5.60 8.71
N HIS A 77 16.33 4.28 8.80
CA HIS A 77 17.36 3.36 9.30
C HIS A 77 18.60 3.36 8.41
N LEU A 78 18.44 3.24 7.08
CA LEU A 78 19.55 3.31 6.13
C LEU A 78 20.34 4.61 6.22
N LYS A 79 19.69 5.74 6.52
CA LYS A 79 20.39 7.02 6.76
C LYS A 79 21.26 6.96 8.01
N THR A 80 20.79 6.36 9.09
CA THR A 80 21.55 6.17 10.33
C THR A 80 22.75 5.26 10.08
N ASP A 81 22.53 4.09 9.47
CA ASP A 81 23.60 3.13 9.16
C ASP A 81 24.67 3.77 8.27
N MET A 82 24.26 4.59 7.30
CA MET A 82 25.20 5.30 6.43
C MET A 82 26.03 6.37 7.16
N VAL A 83 25.52 6.96 8.25
CA VAL A 83 26.30 7.87 9.10
C VAL A 83 27.35 7.09 9.89
N GLU A 84 26.98 5.93 10.44
CA GLU A 84 27.89 5.04 11.17
C GLU A 84 29.01 4.53 10.25
N VAL A 85 28.67 4.01 9.06
CA VAL A 85 29.66 3.56 8.06
C VAL A 85 30.63 4.69 7.68
N LYS A 86 30.15 5.94 7.57
CA LYS A 86 31.05 7.08 7.30
C LYS A 86 32.00 7.37 8.45
N ALA A 87 31.56 7.19 9.70
CA ALA A 87 32.41 7.34 10.88
C ALA A 87 33.48 6.24 10.92
N ASP A 88 33.08 4.98 10.74
CA ASP A 88 34.01 3.83 10.71
C ASP A 88 35.07 4.00 9.61
N ILE A 89 34.67 4.45 8.40
CA ILE A 89 35.61 4.71 7.31
C ILE A 89 36.58 5.85 7.67
N ALA A 90 36.15 6.86 8.42
CA ALA A 90 37.03 7.95 8.86
C ALA A 90 38.05 7.49 9.91
N GLU A 91 37.61 6.64 10.84
CA GLU A 91 38.49 5.98 11.83
C GLU A 91 39.50 5.07 11.13
N LEU A 92 39.04 4.18 10.24
CA LEU A 92 39.91 3.31 9.45
C LEU A 92 40.96 4.09 8.64
N LYS A 93 40.59 5.23 8.07
CA LYS A 93 41.55 6.11 7.38
C LYS A 93 42.62 6.64 8.34
N THR A 94 42.25 6.98 9.56
CA THR A 94 43.15 7.46 10.61
C THR A 94 44.11 6.34 11.04
N ASP A 95 43.57 5.16 11.31
CA ASP A 95 44.36 3.99 11.71
C ASP A 95 45.35 3.57 10.63
N VAL A 96 44.91 3.52 9.36
CA VAL A 96 45.80 3.21 8.24
C VAL A 96 46.90 4.25 8.08
N ALA A 97 46.61 5.54 8.32
CA ALA A 97 47.63 6.58 8.30
C ALA A 97 48.65 6.41 9.43
N ALA A 98 48.18 6.08 10.65
CA ALA A 98 49.05 5.82 11.79
C ALA A 98 49.95 4.59 11.56
N ILE A 99 49.39 3.49 11.03
CA ILE A 99 50.15 2.29 10.65
C ILE A 99 51.23 2.63 9.63
N LYS A 100 50.90 3.41 8.59
CA LYS A 100 51.88 3.84 7.58
C LYS A 100 52.96 4.76 8.13
N ALA A 101 52.69 5.49 9.20
CA ALA A 101 53.67 6.35 9.87
C ALA A 101 54.59 5.57 10.85
N CYS A 102 54.28 4.30 11.16
CA CYS A 102 55.08 3.49 12.08
C CYS A 102 56.50 3.23 11.52
N PRO A 103 57.58 3.65 12.22
CA PRO A 103 58.95 3.53 11.71
C PRO A 103 59.40 2.08 11.44
N THR A 104 58.93 1.13 12.25
CA THR A 104 59.24 -0.30 12.08
C THR A 104 58.67 -0.84 10.78
N ILE A 105 57.40 -0.49 10.49
CA ILE A 105 56.71 -0.87 9.25
C ILE A 105 57.34 -0.19 8.03
N GLN A 106 57.69 1.09 8.14
CA GLN A 106 58.37 1.81 7.05
C GLN A 106 59.72 1.17 6.70
N LYS A 107 60.50 0.75 7.70
CA LYS A 107 61.76 0.03 7.49
C LYS A 107 61.54 -1.30 6.75
N GLU A 108 60.55 -2.10 7.15
CA GLU A 108 60.24 -3.36 6.47
C GLU A 108 59.75 -3.18 5.03
N LEU A 109 58.93 -2.15 4.75
CA LEU A 109 58.50 -1.82 3.39
C LEU A 109 59.63 -1.30 2.48
N LEU A 110 60.67 -0.68 3.05
CA LEU A 110 61.86 -0.23 2.31
C LEU A 110 62.83 -1.39 2.03
N LEU A 111 62.83 -2.44 2.85
CA LEU A 111 63.65 -3.64 2.68
C LEU A 111 63.07 -4.62 1.63
N THR A 112 61.82 -4.43 1.22
CA THR A 112 61.09 -5.31 0.28
C THR A 112 60.89 -4.73 -1.13
N LYS A 113 61.41 -3.53 -1.39
CA LYS A 113 61.46 -2.89 -2.73
C LYS A 113 62.85 -3.00 -3.31
#